data_AF-A0A8X6V526-F1
#
_entry.id   AF-A0A8X6V526-F1
#
_cell.length_a   1.000
_cell.length_b   1.000
_cell.length_c   1.000
_cell.angle_alpha   90.00
_cell.angle_beta   90.00
_cell.angle_gamma   90.00
#
_symmetry.space_group_name_H-M   'P 1'
#
loop_
_entity.id
_entity.type
_entity.pdbx_description
1 polymer ?
#
loop_
_entity_poly.entity_id
_entity_poly.type
_entity_poly.pdbx_seq_one_letter_code
_entity_poly.pdbx_strand_id
1 'polypeptide(L)'
;MRNTVVRSDIYTPAAWDIPPLRLPGHRFPVIVFSHGLGACRTTYTTFCLEFASRGFIVAALEHRDYSACMSYYFERQMSTEDKKTGELDSPPNLVKHWMLLKKVKSGKGEFSIRNQQAINPSKIWPALSLCANWLGIEDFFSGAVFVHSDNVACPFKVHQRAKECMAALDLLHALHKGEQVENIMDTSHLPLNSFNDIFDMDRISIAGHSFGGATVITTMAKDKRFK
;
A
#
# COMPACT_ATOMS: atom_id res chain seq x y z
N MET A 1 21.20 -6.83 -29.74
CA MET A 1 20.75 -7.52 -28.51
C MET A 1 19.36 -7.00 -28.17
N ARG A 2 18.42 -7.89 -27.83
CA ARG A 2 16.97 -7.64 -27.85
C ARG A 2 16.56 -6.68 -26.73
N ASN A 3 16.12 -5.47 -27.11
CA ASN A 3 15.35 -4.57 -26.26
C ASN A 3 13.93 -5.14 -26.13
N THR A 4 13.71 -6.06 -25.21
CA THR A 4 12.36 -6.52 -24.88
C THR A 4 11.76 -5.57 -23.85
N VAL A 5 11.42 -4.34 -24.28
CA VAL A 5 10.32 -3.60 -23.66
C VAL A 5 9.07 -4.20 -24.28
N VAL A 6 8.38 -5.08 -23.56
CA VAL A 6 7.01 -5.42 -23.92
C VAL A 6 6.20 -4.14 -23.68
N ARG A 7 6.01 -3.34 -24.75
CA ARG A 7 4.95 -2.35 -24.84
C ARG A 7 3.65 -3.14 -24.77
N SER A 8 3.11 -3.31 -23.57
CA SER A 8 1.74 -3.80 -23.42
C SER A 8 0.84 -2.58 -23.57
N ASP A 9 0.13 -2.49 -24.69
CA ASP A 9 -0.91 -1.48 -24.93
C ASP A 9 -2.19 -1.82 -24.13
N ILE A 10 -2.02 -2.18 -22.85
CA ILE A 10 -3.11 -2.49 -21.93
C ILE A 10 -3.39 -1.22 -21.14
N TYR A 11 -4.56 -0.65 -21.39
CA TYR A 11 -5.04 0.54 -20.69
C TYR A 11 -6.05 0.17 -19.61
N THR A 12 -6.05 0.94 -18.54
CA THR A 12 -7.11 0.94 -17.52
C THR A 12 -8.07 2.09 -17.81
N PRO A 13 -9.39 1.94 -17.63
CA PRO A 13 -10.37 2.98 -17.94
C PRO A 13 -10.38 4.07 -16.86
N ALA A 14 -9.27 4.79 -16.77
CA ALA A 14 -9.01 5.88 -15.83
C ALA A 14 -8.42 7.04 -16.63
N ALA A 15 -8.92 8.25 -16.39
CA ALA A 15 -8.33 9.43 -17.00
C ALA A 15 -7.00 9.76 -16.30
N TRP A 16 -5.92 9.82 -17.06
CA TRP A 16 -4.56 9.99 -16.54
C TRP A 16 -4.26 11.47 -16.25
N ASP A 17 -3.62 11.74 -15.11
CA ASP A 17 -3.17 13.07 -14.66
C ASP A 17 -4.22 14.19 -14.70
N ILE A 18 -5.50 13.84 -14.55
CA ILE A 18 -6.56 14.85 -14.41
C ILE A 18 -6.63 15.29 -12.94
N PRO A 19 -6.71 16.61 -12.66
CA PRO A 19 -6.95 17.10 -11.31
C PRO A 19 -8.20 16.46 -10.68
N PRO A 20 -8.18 16.20 -9.36
CA PRO A 20 -9.33 15.64 -8.68
C PRO A 20 -10.55 16.56 -8.83
N LEU A 21 -11.73 15.95 -8.95
CA LEU A 21 -13.00 16.67 -8.98
C LEU A 21 -13.12 17.54 -7.71
N ARG A 22 -13.48 18.82 -7.86
CA ARG A 22 -13.80 19.70 -6.74
C ARG A 22 -15.28 20.05 -6.77
N LEU A 23 -15.95 19.74 -5.67
CA LEU A 23 -17.34 20.10 -5.43
C LEU A 23 -17.38 20.99 -4.18
N PRO A 24 -17.99 22.19 -4.22
CA PRO A 24 -18.01 23.09 -3.08
C PRO A 24 -18.56 22.42 -1.81
N GLY A 25 -17.79 22.47 -0.73
CA GLY A 25 -18.17 21.89 0.57
C GLY A 25 -18.19 20.35 0.62
N HIS A 26 -17.74 19.67 -0.43
CA HIS A 26 -17.70 18.21 -0.48
C HIS A 26 -16.28 17.68 -0.34
N ARG A 27 -16.14 16.62 0.45
CA ARG A 27 -14.89 15.86 0.63
C ARG A 27 -15.17 14.38 0.39
N PHE A 28 -14.20 13.68 -0.18
CA PHE A 28 -14.33 12.29 -0.58
C PHE A 28 -13.76 11.36 0.50
N PRO A 29 -14.47 10.30 0.90
CA PRO A 29 -13.91 9.25 1.76
C PRO A 29 -12.69 8.58 1.11
N VAL A 30 -11.77 8.11 1.96
CA VAL A 30 -10.47 7.59 1.52
C VAL A 30 -10.38 6.08 1.77
N ILE A 31 -9.90 5.34 0.77
CA ILE A 31 -9.53 3.93 0.90
C ILE A 31 -8.03 3.78 0.67
N VAL A 32 -7.31 3.28 1.66
CA VAL A 32 -5.94 2.79 1.46
C VAL A 32 -6.02 1.34 0.99
N PHE A 33 -5.42 1.02 -0.16
CA PHE A 33 -5.47 -0.32 -0.75
C PHE A 33 -4.10 -0.98 -0.73
N SER A 34 -4.03 -2.20 -0.18
CA SER A 34 -2.81 -3.00 -0.05
C SER A 34 -2.88 -4.26 -0.93
N HIS A 35 -1.92 -4.43 -1.84
CA HIS A 35 -1.87 -5.54 -2.80
C HIS A 35 -1.59 -6.92 -2.15
N GLY A 36 -1.73 -8.01 -2.91
CA GLY A 36 -1.31 -9.36 -2.48
C GLY A 36 0.18 -9.64 -2.72
N LEU A 37 0.67 -10.79 -2.28
CA LEU A 37 2.03 -11.26 -2.59
C LEU A 37 2.18 -11.46 -4.11
N GLY A 38 3.27 -10.98 -4.69
CA GLY A 38 3.55 -11.05 -6.13
C GLY A 38 2.72 -10.09 -6.98
N ALA A 39 1.90 -9.23 -6.38
CA ALA A 39 1.17 -8.16 -7.08
C ALA A 39 1.91 -6.81 -6.95
N CYS A 40 1.33 -5.73 -7.47
CA CYS A 40 1.82 -4.36 -7.31
C CYS A 40 0.65 -3.35 -7.31
N ARG A 41 0.95 -2.05 -7.23
CA ARG A 41 -0.06 -0.98 -7.14
C ARG A 41 -1.07 -0.94 -8.29
N THR A 42 -0.74 -1.51 -9.45
CA THR A 42 -1.59 -1.52 -10.65
C THR A 42 -2.35 -2.84 -10.86
N THR A 43 -2.15 -3.87 -10.02
CA THR A 43 -2.80 -5.18 -10.22
C THR A 43 -4.31 -5.15 -9.96
N TYR A 44 -4.79 -4.25 -9.10
CA TYR A 44 -6.18 -4.20 -8.63
C TYR A 44 -6.97 -3.01 -9.18
N THR A 45 -6.58 -2.50 -10.35
CA THR A 45 -7.17 -1.30 -10.97
C THR A 45 -8.68 -1.42 -11.14
N THR A 46 -9.22 -2.59 -11.50
CA THR A 46 -10.67 -2.81 -11.59
C THR A 46 -11.39 -2.51 -10.27
N PHE A 47 -10.88 -2.97 -9.13
CA PHE A 47 -11.48 -2.68 -7.82
C PHE A 47 -11.29 -1.21 -7.44
N CYS A 48 -10.10 -0.66 -7.63
CA CYS A 48 -9.82 0.75 -7.34
C CYS A 48 -10.72 1.68 -8.14
N LEU A 49 -10.99 1.36 -9.42
CA LEU A 49 -11.86 2.15 -10.28
C LEU A 49 -13.33 2.04 -9.90
N GLU A 50 -13.78 0.87 -9.46
CA GLU A 50 -15.15 0.70 -8.96
C GLU A 50 -15.40 1.50 -7.67
N PHE A 51 -14.40 1.60 -6.78
CA PHE A 51 -14.50 2.50 -5.64
C PHE A 51 -14.44 3.97 -6.07
N ALA A 52 -13.54 4.33 -6.98
CA ALA A 52 -13.41 5.70 -7.45
C ALA A 52 -14.68 6.21 -8.16
N SER A 53 -15.33 5.38 -8.97
CA SER A 53 -16.58 5.71 -9.66
C SER A 53 -17.75 5.98 -8.69
N ARG A 54 -17.66 5.47 -7.46
CA ARG A 54 -18.63 5.67 -6.38
C ARG A 54 -18.28 6.84 -5.45
N GLY A 55 -17.27 7.64 -5.80
CA GLY A 55 -16.89 8.83 -5.05
C GLY A 55 -15.92 8.56 -3.90
N PHE A 56 -15.05 7.56 -4.03
CA PHE A 56 -13.94 7.36 -3.09
C PHE A 56 -12.61 7.84 -3.71
N ILE A 57 -11.70 8.33 -2.87
CA ILE A 57 -10.30 8.44 -3.26
C ILE A 57 -9.58 7.17 -2.83
N VAL A 58 -8.96 6.46 -3.78
CA VAL A 58 -8.25 5.20 -3.50
C VAL A 58 -6.74 5.40 -3.62
N ALA A 59 -6.04 5.24 -2.50
CA ALA A 59 -4.59 5.22 -2.46
C ALA A 59 -4.09 3.76 -2.54
N ALA A 60 -3.75 3.29 -3.75
CA ALA A 60 -3.18 1.95 -3.96
C ALA A 60 -1.66 1.96 -3.74
N LEU A 61 -1.21 1.31 -2.67
CA LEU A 61 0.20 1.33 -2.27
C LEU A 61 1.03 0.31 -3.05
N GLU A 62 2.32 0.63 -3.24
CA GLU A 62 3.35 -0.33 -3.62
C GLU A 62 4.28 -0.57 -2.43
N HIS A 63 4.23 -1.78 -1.88
CA HIS A 63 4.95 -2.14 -0.67
C HIS A 63 6.44 -2.44 -0.95
N ARG A 64 7.33 -1.95 -0.09
CA ARG A 64 8.79 -2.11 -0.21
C ARG A 64 9.35 -3.22 0.69
N ASP A 65 8.55 -4.26 0.91
CA ASP A 65 8.87 -5.43 1.76
C ASP A 65 9.33 -6.65 0.93
N TYR A 66 9.69 -6.43 -0.34
CA TYR A 66 9.99 -7.46 -1.34
C TYR A 66 8.83 -8.45 -1.57
N SER A 67 7.59 -8.07 -1.28
CA SER A 67 6.39 -8.84 -1.65
C SER A 67 5.85 -8.46 -3.03
N ALA A 68 6.15 -7.27 -3.54
CA ALA A 68 5.72 -6.86 -4.87
C ALA A 68 6.45 -7.64 -5.97
N CYS A 69 5.79 -7.93 -7.10
CA CYS A 69 6.48 -8.50 -8.27
C CYS A 69 7.56 -7.55 -8.81
N MET A 70 7.29 -6.24 -8.74
CA MET A 70 8.19 -5.20 -9.17
C MET A 70 7.87 -3.92 -8.38
N SER A 71 8.90 -3.34 -7.77
CA SER A 71 8.87 -2.04 -7.10
C SER A 71 10.20 -1.33 -7.34
N TYR A 72 10.24 -0.01 -7.12
CA TYR A 72 11.51 0.74 -7.15
C TYR A 72 11.49 1.91 -6.18
N TYR A 73 12.68 2.45 -5.90
CA TYR A 73 12.87 3.71 -5.18
C TYR A 73 14.02 4.48 -5.80
N PHE A 74 14.14 5.75 -5.44
CA PHE A 74 15.25 6.60 -5.82
C PHE A 74 16.16 6.84 -4.62
N GLU A 75 17.46 6.73 -4.83
CA GLU A 75 18.49 7.07 -3.85
C GLU A 75 19.22 8.34 -4.31
N ARG A 76 19.35 9.32 -3.42
CA ARG A 76 20.11 10.54 -3.70
C ARG A 76 21.60 10.22 -3.58
N GLN A 77 22.32 10.31 -4.70
CA GLN A 77 23.78 10.31 -4.66
C GLN A 77 24.29 11.68 -4.28
N MET A 78 25.03 11.73 -3.17
CA MET A 78 25.74 12.93 -2.75
C MET A 78 27.06 13.04 -3.52
N SER A 79 27.32 14.21 -4.09
CA SER A 79 28.63 14.55 -4.67
C SER A 79 29.71 14.60 -3.56
N THR A 80 30.98 14.51 -3.95
CA THR A 80 32.11 14.70 -3.02
C THR A 80 32.18 16.11 -2.44
N GLU A 81 31.53 17.09 -3.08
CA GLU A 81 31.45 18.48 -2.65
C GLU A 81 30.28 18.69 -1.67
N ASP A 82 29.11 18.07 -1.92
CA ASP A 82 27.94 18.11 -1.01
C ASP A 82 28.30 17.57 0.38
N LYS A 83 29.20 16.59 0.44
CA LYS A 83 29.73 16.01 1.68
C LYS A 83 30.57 16.99 2.52
N LYS A 84 31.13 18.02 1.90
CA LYS A 84 32.07 18.96 2.52
C LYS A 84 31.41 20.26 2.95
N THR A 85 30.45 20.77 2.17
CA THR A 85 29.83 22.09 2.41
C THR A 85 28.47 22.00 3.10
N GLY A 86 27.76 20.86 3.01
CA GLY A 86 26.41 20.72 3.59
C GLY A 86 25.34 21.58 2.91
N GLU A 87 25.70 22.36 1.89
CA GLU A 87 24.79 23.16 1.08
C GLU A 87 24.31 22.35 -0.12
N LEU A 88 22.99 22.36 -0.34
CA LEU A 88 22.29 21.54 -1.32
C LEU A 88 21.81 22.42 -2.48
N ASP A 89 22.72 23.09 -3.17
CA ASP A 89 22.39 24.06 -4.23
C ASP A 89 22.13 23.43 -5.61
N SER A 90 22.46 22.14 -5.78
CA SER A 90 22.27 21.40 -7.04
C SER A 90 21.04 20.47 -6.98
N PRO A 91 20.30 20.29 -8.09
CA PRO A 91 19.22 19.31 -8.13
C PRO A 91 19.76 17.91 -7.78
N PRO A 92 19.04 17.13 -6.97
CA PRO A 92 19.56 15.88 -6.44
C PRO A 92 19.79 14.87 -7.57
N ASN A 93 21.00 14.30 -7.63
CA ASN A 93 21.27 13.18 -8.52
C ASN A 93 20.57 11.91 -7.99
N LEU A 94 19.41 11.58 -8.56
CA LEU A 94 18.59 10.45 -8.13
C LEU A 94 18.88 9.20 -8.96
N VAL A 95 19.29 8.13 -8.31
CA VAL A 95 19.52 6.82 -8.94
C VAL A 95 18.35 5.88 -8.64
N LYS A 96 17.78 5.26 -9.67
CA LYS A 96 16.66 4.32 -9.54
C LYS A 96 17.16 2.92 -9.18
N HIS A 97 16.66 2.38 -8.06
CA HIS A 97 16.94 1.02 -7.60
C HIS A 97 15.70 0.14 -7.68
N TRP A 98 15.82 -1.02 -8.33
CA TRP A 98 14.74 -1.99 -8.44
C TRP A 98 14.70 -2.94 -7.24
N MET A 99 13.49 -3.20 -6.76
CA MET A 99 13.18 -4.17 -5.71
C MET A 99 12.23 -5.22 -6.31
N LEU A 100 12.75 -6.42 -6.53
CA LEU A 100 11.98 -7.53 -7.08
C LEU A 100 11.53 -8.49 -5.97
N LEU A 101 10.45 -9.23 -6.25
CA LEU A 101 9.93 -10.27 -5.38
C LEU A 101 11.06 -11.21 -4.92
N LYS A 102 11.31 -11.25 -3.61
CA LYS A 102 12.30 -12.16 -3.03
C LYS A 102 11.59 -13.40 -2.51
N LYS A 103 11.72 -14.51 -3.25
CA LYS A 103 11.33 -15.83 -2.76
C LYS A 103 12.25 -16.24 -1.60
N VAL A 104 11.66 -16.69 -0.50
CA VAL A 104 12.43 -17.31 0.59
C VAL A 104 12.87 -18.69 0.10
N LYS A 105 14.14 -19.05 0.29
CA LYS A 105 14.64 -20.39 -0.06
C LYS A 105 13.99 -21.41 0.88
N SER A 106 13.38 -22.47 0.34
CA SER A 106 12.80 -23.55 1.16
C SER A 106 13.91 -24.27 1.93
N GLY A 107 13.72 -24.52 3.23
CA GLY A 107 14.73 -25.13 4.10
C GLY A 107 14.34 -25.24 5.59
N LYS A 108 15.14 -25.99 6.37
CA LYS A 108 14.92 -26.20 7.81
C LYS A 108 14.89 -24.85 8.56
N GLY A 109 13.79 -24.56 9.24
CA GLY A 109 13.51 -23.28 9.94
C GLY A 109 12.27 -22.56 9.42
N GLU A 110 11.73 -22.98 8.28
CA GLU A 110 10.49 -22.47 7.67
C GLU A 110 9.28 -22.60 8.61
N PHE A 111 9.18 -23.71 9.35
CA PHE A 111 8.10 -23.96 10.32
C PHE A 111 8.13 -22.97 11.50
N SER A 112 9.30 -22.69 12.10
CA SER A 112 9.40 -21.74 13.23
C SER A 112 9.05 -20.30 12.82
N ILE A 113 9.40 -19.89 11.60
CA ILE A 113 9.08 -18.55 11.06
C ILE A 113 7.58 -18.45 10.68
N ARG A 114 6.96 -19.57 10.28
CA ARG A 114 5.51 -19.67 9.99
C ARG A 114 4.67 -19.68 11.26
N ASN A 115 5.07 -20.42 12.30
CA ASN A 115 4.29 -20.53 13.53
C ASN A 115 4.29 -19.25 14.38
N GLN A 116 5.27 -18.36 14.19
CA GLN A 116 5.22 -17.00 14.78
C GLN A 116 4.15 -16.10 14.14
N GLN A 117 3.46 -16.56 13.08
CA GLN A 117 2.35 -15.84 12.42
C GLN A 117 0.98 -16.22 13.01
N ALA A 118 0.91 -17.25 13.86
CA ALA A 118 -0.26 -17.51 14.67
C ALA A 118 -0.33 -16.44 15.77
N ILE A 119 -1.05 -15.36 15.48
CA ILE A 119 -1.43 -14.41 16.52
C ILE A 119 -2.23 -15.19 17.56
N ASN A 120 -1.85 -15.07 18.84
CA ASN A 120 -2.43 -15.84 19.94
C ASN A 120 -3.99 -15.82 19.86
N PRO A 121 -4.65 -16.97 19.62
CA PRO A 121 -6.10 -17.05 19.43
C PRO A 121 -6.89 -16.40 20.56
N SER A 122 -6.37 -16.45 21.79
CA SER A 122 -7.00 -15.85 22.97
C SER A 122 -7.18 -14.32 22.89
N LYS A 123 -6.44 -13.61 22.03
CA LYS A 123 -6.50 -12.14 21.91
C LYS A 123 -7.39 -11.62 20.78
N ILE A 124 -7.75 -12.43 19.79
CA ILE A 124 -8.52 -11.99 18.61
C ILE A 124 -9.84 -12.74 18.45
N TRP A 125 -9.95 -13.96 18.97
CA TRP A 125 -11.18 -14.75 18.90
C TRP A 125 -12.46 -13.97 19.33
N PRO A 126 -12.42 -13.11 20.37
CA PRO A 126 -13.60 -12.30 20.72
C PRO A 126 -14.03 -11.32 19.62
N ALA A 127 -13.07 -10.74 18.87
CA ALA A 127 -13.35 -9.75 17.82
C ALA A 127 -13.75 -10.40 16.49
N LEU A 128 -13.16 -11.55 16.15
CA LEU A 128 -13.51 -12.31 14.95
C LEU A 128 -14.86 -13.02 15.09
N SER A 129 -15.20 -13.52 16.30
CA SER A 129 -16.50 -14.13 16.58
C SER A 129 -17.65 -13.12 16.46
N LEU A 130 -17.46 -11.87 16.89
CA LEU A 130 -18.44 -10.81 16.69
C LEU A 130 -18.70 -10.51 15.20
N CYS A 131 -17.65 -10.54 14.38
CA CYS A 131 -17.74 -10.29 12.94
C CYS A 131 -18.39 -11.49 12.18
N ALA A 132 -18.06 -12.72 12.58
CA ALA A 132 -18.61 -13.94 12.00
C ALA A 132 -20.10 -14.14 12.34
N ASN A 133 -20.51 -13.82 13.58
CA ASN A 133 -21.92 -13.83 14.00
C ASN A 133 -22.75 -12.78 13.25
N TRP A 134 -22.18 -11.59 13.02
CA TRP A 134 -22.89 -10.52 12.31
C TRP A 134 -23.11 -10.84 10.82
N LEU A 135 -22.23 -11.65 10.23
CA LEU A 135 -22.28 -12.06 8.83
C LEU A 135 -22.92 -13.45 8.60
N GLY A 136 -23.26 -14.19 9.66
CA GLY A 136 -23.89 -15.52 9.55
C GLY A 136 -22.99 -16.59 8.93
N ILE A 137 -21.67 -16.50 9.10
CA ILE A 137 -20.66 -17.36 8.46
C ILE A 137 -19.85 -18.21 9.47
N GLU A 138 -20.44 -18.54 10.62
CA GLU A 138 -19.82 -19.34 11.69
C GLU A 138 -19.20 -20.66 11.15
N ASP A 139 -19.88 -21.32 10.19
CA ASP A 139 -19.42 -22.58 9.60
C ASP A 139 -18.25 -22.42 8.60
N PHE A 140 -18.00 -21.21 8.07
CA PHE A 140 -16.90 -20.97 7.13
C PHE A 140 -15.53 -20.95 7.83
N PHE A 141 -15.51 -20.62 9.13
CA PHE A 141 -14.27 -20.56 9.92
C PHE A 141 -13.96 -21.84 10.70
N SER A 142 -14.97 -22.67 10.99
CA SER A 142 -14.75 -23.95 11.69
C SER A 142 -13.94 -24.97 10.88
N GLY A 143 -13.83 -24.79 9.55
CA GLY A 143 -13.03 -25.64 8.66
C GLY A 143 -11.77 -24.97 8.09
N ALA A 144 -11.49 -23.70 8.44
CA ALA A 144 -10.37 -22.95 7.88
C ALA A 144 -9.03 -23.35 8.53
N VAL A 145 -8.59 -24.58 8.29
CA VAL A 145 -7.17 -24.93 8.35
C VAL A 145 -6.50 -24.19 7.19
N PHE A 146 -5.93 -23.01 7.47
CA PHE A 146 -5.06 -22.30 6.52
C PHE A 146 -3.75 -23.08 6.36
N VAL A 147 -3.78 -24.17 5.59
CA VAL A 147 -2.57 -24.88 5.16
C VAL A 147 -2.74 -25.38 3.72
N HIS A 148 -2.11 -24.64 2.80
CA HIS A 148 -1.64 -24.93 1.42
C HIS A 148 -1.90 -23.68 0.56
N SER A 149 -0.97 -23.04 -0.14
CA SER A 149 0.32 -23.43 -0.70
C SER A 149 1.23 -22.20 -0.83
N ASP A 150 2.55 -22.44 -0.76
CA ASP A 150 3.67 -21.58 -1.20
C ASP A 150 3.98 -20.26 -0.46
N ASN A 151 5.07 -20.32 0.31
CA ASN A 151 6.12 -19.31 0.47
C ASN A 151 5.72 -17.82 0.63
N VAL A 152 6.16 -17.23 1.77
CA VAL A 152 6.41 -15.80 2.06
C VAL A 152 5.31 -15.05 2.83
N ALA A 153 5.41 -15.01 4.17
CA ALA A 153 4.76 -13.98 5.01
C ALA A 153 5.36 -13.86 6.43
N CYS A 154 6.69 -13.72 6.58
CA CYS A 154 7.30 -13.44 7.89
C CYS A 154 6.54 -12.31 8.63
N PRO A 155 6.21 -12.43 9.94
CA PRO A 155 5.47 -11.41 10.69
C PRO A 155 6.00 -9.98 10.48
N PHE A 156 7.32 -9.87 10.33
CA PHE A 156 8.02 -8.63 10.04
C PHE A 156 7.48 -7.89 8.80
N LYS A 157 7.20 -8.61 7.71
CA LYS A 157 6.70 -8.03 6.46
C LYS A 157 5.33 -7.40 6.64
N VAL A 158 4.38 -8.12 7.24
CA VAL A 158 3.04 -7.57 7.52
C VAL A 158 3.12 -6.32 8.39
N HIS A 159 4.02 -6.32 9.37
CA HIS A 159 4.24 -5.16 10.24
C HIS A 159 4.83 -3.97 9.47
N GLN A 160 5.75 -4.21 8.53
CA GLN A 160 6.27 -3.18 7.62
C GLN A 160 5.14 -2.63 6.74
N ARG A 161 4.32 -3.50 6.13
CA ARG A 161 3.21 -3.08 5.27
C ARG A 161 2.20 -2.22 6.02
N ALA A 162 1.91 -2.56 7.28
CA ALA A 162 1.07 -1.72 8.12
C ALA A 162 1.68 -0.33 8.37
N LYS A 163 3.00 -0.24 8.59
CA LYS A 163 3.71 1.05 8.69
C LYS A 163 3.62 1.86 7.40
N GLU A 164 3.74 1.20 6.25
CA GLU A 164 3.59 1.86 4.94
C GLU A 164 2.16 2.39 4.74
N CYS A 165 1.12 1.65 5.14
CA CYS A 165 -0.27 2.12 5.13
C CYS A 165 -0.50 3.34 6.03
N MET A 166 0.04 3.32 7.26
CA MET A 166 -0.06 4.45 8.19
C MET A 166 0.66 5.68 7.64
N ALA A 167 1.87 5.51 7.09
CA ALA A 167 2.65 6.59 6.49
C ALA A 167 1.96 7.18 5.24
N ALA A 168 1.30 6.36 4.44
CA ALA A 168 0.49 6.84 3.32
C ALA A 168 -0.69 7.70 3.80
N LEU A 169 -1.34 7.31 4.90
CA LEU A 169 -2.40 8.13 5.50
C LEU A 169 -1.86 9.45 6.08
N ASP A 170 -0.67 9.44 6.66
CA ASP A 170 0.00 10.67 7.12
C ASP A 170 0.30 11.62 5.93
N LEU A 171 0.74 11.06 4.80
CA LEU A 171 0.92 11.82 3.57
C LEU A 171 -0.39 12.42 3.05
N LEU A 172 -1.49 11.66 3.07
CA LEU A 172 -2.81 12.17 2.67
C LEU A 172 -3.30 13.28 3.61
N HIS A 173 -3.00 13.20 4.91
CA HIS A 173 -3.26 14.30 5.86
C HIS A 173 -2.43 15.55 5.50
N ALA A 174 -1.15 15.39 5.18
CA ALA A 174 -0.27 16.49 4.80
C ALA A 174 -0.79 17.19 3.52
N LEU A 175 -1.16 16.40 2.50
CA LEU A 175 -1.79 16.91 1.28
C LEU A 175 -3.12 17.61 1.57
N HIS A 176 -3.97 17.03 2.42
CA HIS A 176 -5.24 17.64 2.82
C HIS A 176 -5.04 19.04 3.43
N LYS A 177 -4.03 19.20 4.29
CA LYS A 177 -3.69 20.47 4.95
C LYS A 177 -3.02 21.49 4.02
N GLY A 178 -2.61 21.07 2.83
CA GLY A 178 -1.84 21.90 1.91
C GLY A 178 -0.37 22.06 2.28
N GLU A 179 0.20 21.07 2.99
CA GLU A 179 1.64 21.01 3.23
C GLU A 179 2.39 20.81 1.89
N GLN A 180 3.59 21.40 1.79
CA GLN A 180 4.42 21.26 0.60
C GLN A 180 5.02 19.85 0.55
N VAL A 181 4.54 19.04 -0.40
CA VAL A 181 5.02 17.70 -0.67
C VAL A 181 5.70 17.70 -2.04
N GLU A 182 6.93 17.24 -2.09
CA GLU A 182 7.66 17.04 -3.35
C GLU A 182 7.32 15.67 -3.93
N ASN A 183 6.89 15.63 -5.20
CA ASN A 183 6.77 14.38 -5.93
C ASN A 183 8.10 14.04 -6.61
N ILE A 184 8.68 12.90 -6.22
CA ILE A 184 9.91 12.39 -6.84
C ILE A 184 9.68 11.88 -8.28
N MET A 185 8.43 11.69 -8.68
CA MET A 185 8.03 11.35 -10.04
C MET A 185 7.72 12.62 -10.83
N ASP A 186 8.06 12.64 -12.13
CA ASP A 186 7.62 13.73 -13.01
C ASP A 186 6.09 13.67 -13.19
N THR A 187 5.40 14.52 -12.43
CA THR A 187 3.96 14.77 -12.56
C THR A 187 3.74 16.26 -12.76
N SER A 188 4.48 16.87 -13.69
CA SER A 188 4.26 18.27 -14.10
C SER A 188 2.81 18.56 -14.51
N HIS A 189 2.06 17.54 -14.92
CA HIS A 189 0.65 17.62 -15.31
C HIS A 189 -0.35 17.57 -14.14
N LEU A 190 0.05 17.13 -12.94
CA LEU A 190 -0.84 16.99 -11.78
C LEU A 190 -0.23 17.69 -10.55
N PRO A 191 -0.60 18.95 -10.29
CA PRO A 191 -0.05 19.69 -9.15
C PRO A 191 -0.64 19.15 -7.84
N LEU A 192 0.22 18.77 -6.89
CA LEU A 192 -0.20 18.14 -5.63
C LEU A 192 -1.07 19.04 -4.73
N ASN A 193 -0.99 20.37 -4.91
CA ASN A 193 -1.88 21.32 -4.24
C ASN A 193 -3.35 21.16 -4.62
N SER A 194 -3.66 20.48 -5.73
CA SER A 194 -5.04 20.17 -6.14
C SER A 194 -5.75 19.23 -5.16
N PHE A 195 -4.98 18.51 -4.33
CA PHE A 195 -5.48 17.61 -3.29
C PHE A 195 -5.78 18.31 -1.95
N ASN A 196 -5.52 19.62 -1.84
CA ASN A 196 -5.83 20.38 -0.63
C ASN A 196 -7.32 20.33 -0.33
N ASP A 197 -7.71 20.06 0.90
CA ASP A 197 -9.10 20.09 1.36
C ASP A 197 -10.10 19.18 0.59
N ILE A 198 -9.65 18.11 -0.08
CA ILE A 198 -10.57 17.20 -0.81
C ILE A 198 -10.88 15.89 -0.07
N PHE A 199 -10.03 15.48 0.85
CA PHE A 199 -10.16 14.23 1.58
C PHE A 199 -11.07 14.36 2.80
N ASP A 200 -11.97 13.41 3.00
CA ASP A 200 -12.73 13.29 4.23
C ASP A 200 -11.92 12.46 5.23
N MET A 201 -11.22 13.16 6.12
CA MET A 201 -10.32 12.55 7.10
C MET A 201 -11.06 11.86 8.26
N ASP A 202 -12.39 11.94 8.32
CA ASP A 202 -13.19 11.20 9.30
C ASP A 202 -13.69 9.85 8.75
N ARG A 203 -13.67 9.68 7.43
CA ARG A 203 -14.09 8.47 6.71
C ARG A 203 -12.93 7.84 5.95
N ILE A 204 -12.07 7.17 6.72
CA ILE A 204 -10.89 6.46 6.21
C ILE A 204 -11.08 4.96 6.42
N SER A 205 -10.95 4.18 5.35
CA SER A 205 -10.98 2.72 5.40
C SER A 205 -9.73 2.13 4.77
N ILE A 206 -9.47 0.85 5.04
CA ILE A 206 -8.38 0.09 4.42
C ILE A 206 -8.92 -1.20 3.83
N ALA A 207 -8.46 -1.51 2.62
CA ALA A 207 -8.82 -2.74 1.90
C ALA A 207 -7.55 -3.44 1.39
N GLY A 208 -7.65 -4.74 1.15
CA GLY A 208 -6.53 -5.50 0.61
C GLY A 208 -6.87 -6.94 0.27
N HIS A 209 -6.13 -7.52 -0.67
CA HIS A 209 -6.35 -8.88 -1.16
C HIS A 209 -5.22 -9.83 -0.72
N SER A 210 -5.58 -11.06 -0.32
CA SER A 210 -4.62 -12.11 0.07
C SER A 210 -3.67 -11.62 1.17
N PHE A 211 -2.36 -11.50 0.91
CA PHE A 211 -1.40 -10.93 1.85
C PHE A 211 -1.77 -9.50 2.30
N GLY A 212 -2.48 -8.76 1.43
CA GLY A 212 -3.08 -7.47 1.76
C GLY A 212 -4.21 -7.54 2.78
N GLY A 213 -4.95 -8.65 2.88
CA GLY A 213 -5.93 -8.86 3.93
C GLY A 213 -5.28 -8.99 5.32
N ALA A 214 -4.13 -9.68 5.40
CA ALA A 214 -3.35 -9.71 6.64
C ALA A 214 -2.82 -8.31 7.03
N THR A 215 -2.45 -7.50 6.04
CA THR A 215 -2.10 -6.09 6.24
C THR A 215 -3.27 -5.28 6.76
N VAL A 216 -4.48 -5.42 6.21
CA VAL A 216 -5.71 -4.76 6.71
C VAL A 216 -5.88 -4.98 8.21
N ILE A 217 -5.90 -6.25 8.65
CA ILE A 217 -6.10 -6.63 10.06
C ILE A 217 -5.00 -6.01 10.94
N THR A 218 -3.75 -6.08 10.50
CA THR A 218 -2.61 -5.57 11.27
C THR A 218 -2.59 -4.05 11.35
N THR A 219 -2.99 -3.35 10.29
CA THR A 219 -3.08 -1.90 10.28
C THR A 219 -4.19 -1.41 11.19
N MET A 220 -5.40 -1.98 11.10
CA MET A 220 -6.53 -1.62 11.97
C MET A 220 -6.22 -1.88 13.45
N ALA A 221 -5.47 -2.95 13.76
CA ALA A 221 -5.02 -3.21 15.12
C ALA A 221 -4.02 -2.17 15.68
N LYS A 222 -3.34 -1.43 14.81
CA LYS A 222 -2.29 -0.45 15.17
C LYS A 222 -2.72 1.00 15.07
N ASP A 223 -3.65 1.30 14.17
CA ASP A 223 -4.07 2.67 13.87
C ASP A 223 -5.60 2.77 13.81
N LYS A 224 -6.15 3.49 14.79
CA LYS A 224 -7.59 3.66 14.99
C LYS A 224 -8.23 4.65 14.01
N ARG A 225 -7.43 5.32 13.17
CA ARG A 225 -7.96 6.21 12.13
C ARG A 225 -8.69 5.42 11.03
N PHE A 226 -8.29 4.16 10.82
CA PHE A 226 -8.97 3.25 9.90
C PHE A 226 -10.22 2.68 10.55
N LYS A 227 -11.37 2.85 9.87
CA LYS A 227 -12.71 2.42 10.31
C LYS A 227 -13.32 1.44 9.33
#